data_AF-A0A420ES35-F1
#
_entry.id   AF-A0A420ES35-F1
#
_cell.length_a   1.000
_cell.length_b   1.000
_cell.length_c   1.000
_cell.angle_alpha   90.00
_cell.angle_beta   90.00
_cell.angle_gamma   90.00
#
_symmetry.space_group_name_H-M   'P 1'
#
loop_
_entity.id
_entity.type
_entity.pdbx_description
1 polymer ?
#
loop_
_entity_poly.entity_id
_entity_poly.type
_entity_poly.pdbx_seq_one_letter_code
_entity_poly.pdbx_strand_id
1 'polypeptide(L)' 'MARRKKPVHIAEPDPNQITMPGVRPVSLAERLQCRADTPMLPRRMQKPMDIGFWDPMRDQLEMF' A
#
# COMPACT_ATOMS: atom_id res chain seq x y z
N MET A 1 11.47 -37.03 9.77
CA MET A 1 10.04 -36.64 9.73
C MET A 1 9.92 -35.30 9.01
N ALA A 2 9.54 -35.26 7.73
CA ALA A 2 9.46 -34.01 6.96
C ALA A 2 8.21 -33.22 7.37
N ARG A 3 8.39 -31.95 7.78
CA ARG A 3 7.32 -31.07 8.24
C ARG A 3 6.46 -30.65 7.05
N ARG A 4 5.26 -31.22 6.91
CA ARG A 4 4.29 -30.87 5.85
C ARG A 4 3.93 -29.39 5.96
N LYS A 5 4.31 -28.58 4.95
CA LYS A 5 3.90 -27.17 4.87
C LYS A 5 2.38 -27.12 4.70
N LYS A 6 1.71 -26.31 5.53
CA LYS A 6 0.26 -26.10 5.41
C LYS A 6 -0.04 -25.49 4.03
N PRO A 7 -1.15 -25.89 3.38
CA PRO A 7 -1.55 -25.30 2.11
C PRO A 7 -1.70 -23.79 2.27
N VAL A 8 -1.24 -23.05 1.25
CA VAL A 8 -1.35 -21.59 1.22
C VAL A 8 -2.83 -21.23 1.21
N HIS A 9 -3.30 -20.60 2.29
CA HIS A 9 -4.66 -20.06 2.32
C HIS A 9 -4.66 -18.85 1.38
N ILE A 10 -5.31 -19.00 0.23
CA ILE A 10 -5.65 -17.87 -0.62
C ILE A 10 -6.71 -17.09 0.17
N ALA A 11 -6.46 -15.81 0.43
CA ALA A 11 -7.41 -14.97 1.15
C ALA A 11 -8.75 -14.98 0.38
N GLU A 12 -9.87 -14.99 1.12
CA GLU A 12 -11.18 -14.81 0.51
C GLU A 12 -11.23 -13.46 -0.23
N PRO A 13 -12.05 -13.34 -1.29
CA PRO A 13 -12.19 -12.09 -2.03
C PRO A 13 -12.53 -10.95 -1.06
N ASP A 14 -11.65 -9.95 -0.95
CA ASP A 14 -11.89 -8.79 -0.10
C ASP A 14 -13.06 -7.99 -0.69
N PRO A 15 -14.17 -7.79 0.04
CA PRO A 15 -15.33 -7.04 -0.47
C PRO A 15 -14.99 -5.58 -0.81
N ASN A 16 -13.87 -5.05 -0.31
CA ASN A 16 -13.37 -3.72 -0.65
C ASN A 16 -12.45 -3.73 -1.89
N GLN A 17 -12.14 -4.90 -2.44
CA GLN A 17 -11.33 -5.02 -3.64
C GLN A 17 -12.21 -4.78 -4.87
N ILE A 18 -12.23 -3.53 -5.33
CA ILE A 18 -12.92 -3.15 -6.57
C ILE A 18 -12.17 -3.77 -7.76
N THR A 19 -12.76 -4.76 -8.43
CA THR A 19 -12.30 -5.24 -9.73
C THR A 19 -12.74 -4.27 -10.82
N MET A 20 -11.82 -3.44 -11.29
CA MET A 20 -12.05 -2.59 -12.46
C MET A 20 -12.05 -3.44 -13.75
N PRO A 21 -12.98 -3.23 -14.70
CA PRO A 21 -12.98 -3.95 -15.98
C PRO A 21 -11.65 -3.80 -16.72
N GLY A 22 -11.08 -4.91 -17.20
CA GLY A 22 -9.79 -4.93 -17.89
C GLY A 22 -8.56 -4.82 -16.98
N VAL A 23 -8.73 -4.62 -15.67
CA VAL A 23 -7.61 -4.56 -14.72
C VAL A 23 -7.50 -5.88 -13.97
N ARG A 24 -6.40 -6.60 -14.20
CA ARG A 24 -6.09 -7.82 -13.45
C ARG A 24 -5.72 -7.47 -12.00
N PRO A 25 -6.33 -8.13 -11.00
CA PRO A 25 -5.92 -7.99 -9.60
C PRO A 25 -4.45 -8.37 -9.35
N VAL A 26 -3.78 -7.60 -8.49
CA VAL A 26 -2.40 -7.90 -8.08
C VAL A 26 -2.38 -9.16 -7.20
N SER A 27 -1.65 -10.18 -7.64
CA SER A 27 -1.52 -11.45 -6.92
C SER A 27 -0.63 -11.33 -5.68
N LEU A 28 -0.75 -12.28 -4.75
CA LEU A 28 0.11 -12.31 -3.55
C LEU A 28 1.59 -12.41 -3.92
N ALA A 29 1.94 -13.20 -4.94
CA ALA A 29 3.31 -13.37 -5.40
C ALA A 29 3.91 -12.04 -5.91
N GLU A 30 3.13 -11.30 -6.71
CA GLU A 30 3.51 -9.97 -7.20
C GLU A 30 3.74 -8.99 -6.03
N ARG A 31 2.86 -8.98 -5.02
CA ARG A 31 3.03 -8.14 -3.82
C ARG A 31 4.31 -8.46 -3.05
N LEU A 32 4.66 -9.74 -2.93
CA LEU A 32 5.88 -10.18 -2.23
C LEU A 32 7.13 -9.80 -3.01
N GLN A 33 7.11 -9.97 -4.34
CA GLN A 33 8.20 -9.56 -5.22
C GLN A 33 8.44 -8.06 -5.12
N CYS A 34 7.39 -7.24 -5.22
CA CYS A 34 7.51 -5.78 -5.04
C CYS A 34 8.18 -5.41 -3.71
N ARG A 35 7.82 -6.06 -2.59
CA ARG A 35 8.45 -5.80 -1.29
C ARG A 35 9.92 -6.22 -1.24
N ALA A 36 10.30 -7.29 -1.93
CA ALA A 36 11.69 -7.73 -2.02
C ALA A 36 12.53 -6.73 -2.83
N ASP A 37 11.97 -6.22 -3.94
CA ASP A 37 12.66 -5.30 -4.84
C ASP A 37 12.77 -3.87 -4.27
N THR A 38 11.94 -3.52 -3.30
CA THR A 38 11.94 -2.18 -2.66
C THR A 38 12.13 -2.27 -1.14
N PRO A 39 13.34 -2.66 -0.67
CA PRO A 39 13.62 -2.85 0.75
C PRO A 39 13.55 -1.55 1.56
N MET A 40 13.67 -0.39 0.90
CA MET A 40 13.58 0.94 1.51
C MET A 40 12.14 1.47 1.59
N LEU A 41 11.12 0.68 1.21
CA LEU A 41 9.73 1.10 1.34
C LEU A 41 9.39 1.45 2.81
N PRO A 42 8.59 2.50 3.04
CA PRO A 42 8.08 2.81 4.37
C PRO A 42 7.34 1.61 4.96
N ARG A 43 7.78 1.18 6.15
CA ARG A 43 7.13 0.09 6.90
C ARG A 43 5.83 0.50 7.59
N ARG A 44 5.60 1.81 7.70
CA ARG A 44 4.42 2.44 8.31
C ARG A 44 3.75 3.31 7.27
N MET A 45 2.42 3.49 7.38
CA MET A 45 1.74 4.50 6.58
C MET A 45 2.44 5.83 6.78
N GLN A 46 2.90 6.42 5.68
CA GLN A 46 3.38 7.79 5.69
C GLN A 46 2.17 8.66 6.01
N LYS A 47 2.22 9.38 7.13
CA LYS A 47 1.24 10.43 7.38
C LYS A 47 1.34 11.43 6.22
N PRO A 48 0.20 11.99 5.74
CA PRO A 48 0.26 13.15 4.87
C PRO A 48 1.29 14.13 5.43
N MET A 49 2.15 14.64 4.58
CA MET A 49 3.16 15.57 5.02
C MET A 49 2.43 16.78 5.58
N ASP A 50 2.47 16.95 6.90
CA ASP A 50 1.98 18.14 7.59
C ASP A 50 2.99 19.28 7.38
N ILE A 51 3.35 19.51 6.10
CA ILE A 51 3.90 20.79 5.69
C ILE A 51 2.73 21.75 5.88
N GLY A 52 2.82 22.63 6.88
CA GLY A 52 1.75 23.54 7.32
C GLY A 52 1.32 24.57 6.26
N PHE A 53 0.97 24.10 5.07
CA PHE A 53 0.49 24.87 3.92
C PHE A 53 -0.93 25.38 4.14
N TRP A 54 -1.61 24.90 5.19
CA TRP A 54 -2.94 25.36 5.57
C TRP A 54 -2.97 25.77 7.04
N ASP A 55 -2.50 26.98 7.31
CA ASP A 55 -2.88 27.71 8.52
C ASP A 55 -4.08 28.61 8.16
N PRO A 56 -5.30 28.33 8.67
CA PRO A 56 -6.48 29.16 8.39
C PRO A 56 -6.37 30.58 8.96
N MET A 57 -5.32 30.90 9.74
CA MET A 57 -5.02 32.25 10.22
C MET A 57 -3.97 32.99 9.40
N ARG A 58 -3.36 32.36 8.38
CA ARG A 58 -2.40 33.00 7.48
C ARG A 58 -3.00 33.11 6.09
N ASP A 59 -3.56 34.28 5.83
CA ASP A 59 -4.10 34.71 4.53
C ASP A 59 -2.96 35.00 3.51
N GLN A 60 -1.93 34.17 3.47
CA GLN A 60 -0.74 34.38 2.65
C GLN A 60 -0.23 33.06 2.08
N LEU A 61 -0.48 32.86 0.79
CA LEU A 61 0.30 31.94 -0.02
C LEU A 61 1.68 32.59 -0.21
N GLU A 62 2.67 32.18 0.59
CA GLU A 62 4.06 32.47 0.23
C GLU A 62 4.40 31.65 -1.03
N MET A 63 4.39 32.35 -2.17
CA MET A 63 4.98 31.84 -3.39
C MET A 63 6.48 32.12 -3.34
N PHE A 64 7.25 31.03 -3.47
CA PHE A 64 8.71 30.87 -3.62
C PHE A 64 9.51 30.59 -2.35
#